data_AF-A0AAU7U595-F1
#
_entry.id   AF-A0AAU7U595-F1
#
_cell.length_a   1.000
_cell.length_b   1.000
_cell.length_c   1.000
_cell.angle_alpha   90.00
_cell.angle_beta   90.00
_cell.angle_gamma   90.00
#
_symmetry.space_group_name_H-M   'P 1'
#
loop_
_entity.id
_entity.type
_entity.pdbx_description
1 polymer ?
#
loop_
_entity_poly.entity_id
_entity_poly.type
_entity_poly.pdbx_seq_one_letter_code
_entity_poly.pdbx_strand_id
1 'polypeptide(L)'
;MEKETWALLGAATAVAVPLVYNTLKEAVFEFKKKKREENYIIIQLIFVLDKYIAECEFLSRNDGIYNPETEQVEMAYKSPVLNLSSVKGEYKYLSIPILYKLHSIETKHAQVRNTLTTLDDSYYEDAPDFDAYYAKRRELYAYHGLHVIELSEEICRQFKIKHSSWEGGFNPAESIRERIVKIRAAKSATMLRRMENRAKRIAGRNRSTTP
;
A
#
# COMPACT_ATOMS: atom_id res chain seq x y z
N MET A 1 -45.40 -54.44 -12.71
CA MET A 1 -44.78 -53.18 -12.25
C MET A 1 -45.82 -52.09 -12.43
N GLU A 2 -46.50 -51.78 -11.34
CA GLU A 2 -47.88 -51.29 -11.33
C GLU A 2 -47.96 -49.79 -11.04
N LYS A 3 -49.09 -49.19 -11.43
CA LYS A 3 -49.39 -47.74 -11.42
C LYS A 3 -49.02 -47.01 -10.12
N GLU A 4 -48.95 -47.72 -9.00
CA GLU A 4 -48.55 -47.22 -7.69
C GLU A 4 -47.07 -46.77 -7.64
N THR A 5 -46.15 -47.44 -8.34
CA THR A 5 -44.74 -47.02 -8.39
C THR A 5 -44.57 -45.72 -9.18
N TRP A 6 -45.34 -45.53 -10.26
CA TRP A 6 -45.36 -44.29 -11.03
C TRP A 6 -45.99 -43.11 -10.28
N ALA A 7 -47.03 -43.37 -9.47
CA ALA A 7 -47.64 -42.35 -8.61
C ALA A 7 -46.69 -41.90 -7.49
N LEU A 8 -45.99 -42.85 -6.86
CA LEU A 8 -44.98 -42.56 -5.83
C LEU A 8 -43.76 -41.82 -6.41
N LEU A 9 -43.29 -42.21 -7.59
CA LEU A 9 -42.25 -41.48 -8.32
C LEU A 9 -42.71 -40.06 -8.68
N GLY A 10 -43.93 -39.89 -9.18
CA GLY A 10 -44.49 -38.58 -9.50
C GLY A 10 -44.58 -37.66 -8.28
N ALA A 11 -45.08 -38.18 -7.15
CA ALA A 11 -45.18 -37.43 -5.90
C ALA A 11 -43.81 -37.07 -5.31
N ALA A 12 -42.85 -38.00 -5.31
CA ALA A 12 -41.49 -37.74 -4.84
C ALA A 12 -40.77 -36.69 -5.71
N THR A 13 -40.99 -36.73 -7.04
CA THR A 13 -40.40 -35.76 -7.98
C THR A 13 -41.00 -34.36 -7.77
N ALA A 14 -42.31 -34.27 -7.51
CA ALA A 14 -43.00 -33.00 -7.27
C ALA A 14 -42.53 -32.27 -6.00
N VAL A 15 -41.99 -32.99 -5.01
CA VAL A 15 -41.42 -32.39 -3.78
C VAL A 15 -39.92 -32.13 -3.92
N ALA A 16 -39.18 -33.09 -4.49
CA ALA A 16 -37.72 -33.00 -4.60
C ALA A 16 -37.26 -31.89 -5.57
N VAL A 17 -37.94 -31.75 -6.73
CA VAL A 17 -37.53 -30.79 -7.77
C VAL A 17 -37.64 -29.33 -7.28
N PRO A 18 -38.75 -28.86 -6.68
CA PRO A 18 -38.82 -27.51 -6.14
C PRO A 18 -37.81 -27.23 -5.02
N LEU A 19 -37.53 -28.23 -4.17
CA LEU A 19 -36.56 -28.09 -3.08
C LEU A 19 -35.13 -27.92 -3.61
N VAL A 20 -34.73 -28.77 -4.56
CA VAL A 20 -33.41 -28.67 -5.21
C VAL A 20 -33.30 -27.38 -6.03
N TYR A 21 -34.36 -26.99 -6.73
CA TYR A 21 -34.38 -25.73 -7.48
C TYR A 21 -34.24 -24.51 -6.55
N ASN A 22 -34.97 -24.47 -5.43
CA ASN A 22 -34.87 -23.37 -4.47
C ASN A 22 -33.50 -23.29 -3.82
N THR A 23 -32.91 -24.42 -3.40
CA THR A 23 -31.56 -24.43 -2.80
C THR A 23 -30.49 -23.97 -3.79
N LEU A 24 -30.55 -24.43 -5.06
CA LEU A 24 -29.64 -23.97 -6.11
C LEU A 24 -29.83 -22.48 -6.42
N LYS A 25 -31.08 -22.02 -6.50
CA LYS A 25 -31.40 -20.60 -6.73
C LYS A 25 -30.88 -19.72 -5.60
N GLU A 26 -31.07 -20.14 -4.35
CA GLU A 26 -30.56 -19.45 -3.15
C GLU A 26 -29.03 -19.40 -3.18
N ALA A 27 -28.36 -20.52 -3.45
CA ALA A 27 -26.90 -20.56 -3.56
C ALA A 27 -26.37 -19.63 -4.66
N VAL A 28 -27.01 -19.60 -5.83
CA VAL A 28 -26.65 -18.68 -6.93
C VAL A 28 -26.91 -17.23 -6.55
N PHE A 29 -28.01 -16.95 -5.85
CA PHE A 29 -28.35 -15.60 -5.40
C PHE A 29 -27.36 -15.09 -4.36
N GLU A 30 -27.00 -15.90 -3.37
CA GLU A 30 -25.99 -15.60 -2.37
C GLU A 30 -24.61 -15.37 -3.01
N PHE A 31 -24.23 -16.19 -3.99
CA PHE A 31 -22.98 -15.98 -4.72
C PHE A 31 -22.96 -14.65 -5.49
N LYS A 32 -24.06 -14.31 -6.18
CA LYS A 32 -24.21 -13.03 -6.89
C LYS A 32 -24.20 -11.84 -5.93
N LYS A 33 -24.85 -11.97 -4.78
CA LYS A 33 -24.89 -10.96 -3.72
C LYS A 33 -23.48 -10.74 -3.17
N LYS A 34 -22.78 -11.81 -2.77
CA LYS A 34 -21.38 -11.76 -2.31
C LYS A 34 -20.48 -11.04 -3.32
N LYS A 35 -20.55 -11.41 -4.60
CA LYS A 35 -19.72 -10.78 -5.64
C LYS A 35 -20.02 -9.30 -5.84
N ARG A 36 -21.30 -8.90 -5.72
CA ARG A 36 -21.69 -7.49 -5.81
C ARG A 36 -21.16 -6.68 -4.62
N GLU A 37 -21.31 -7.21 -3.41
CA GLU A 37 -20.76 -6.60 -2.19
C GLU A 37 -19.24 -6.50 -2.25
N GLU A 38 -18.55 -7.56 -2.66
CA GLU A 38 -17.10 -7.58 -2.82
C GLU A 38 -16.65 -6.49 -3.81
N ASN A 39 -17.25 -6.40 -4.99
CA ASN A 39 -16.93 -5.36 -5.97
C ASN A 39 -17.17 -3.94 -5.41
N TYR A 40 -18.27 -3.74 -4.67
CA TYR A 40 -18.60 -2.45 -4.06
C TYR A 40 -17.56 -2.01 -3.02
N ILE A 41 -17.10 -2.95 -2.18
CA ILE A 41 -16.04 -2.72 -1.20
C ILE A 41 -14.73 -2.39 -1.91
N ILE A 42 -14.34 -3.17 -2.92
CA ILE A 42 -13.06 -3.02 -3.64
C ILE A 42 -12.96 -1.67 -4.35
N ILE A 43 -14.04 -1.19 -4.99
CA ILE A 43 -14.03 0.11 -5.67
C ILE A 43 -13.77 1.25 -4.66
N GLN A 44 -14.46 1.26 -3.52
CA GLN A 44 -14.23 2.25 -2.48
C GLN A 44 -12.83 2.15 -1.89
N LEU A 45 -12.35 0.93 -1.69
CA LEU A 45 -11.02 0.65 -1.17
C LEU A 45 -9.93 1.24 -2.06
N ILE A 46 -10.06 1.10 -3.39
CA ILE A 46 -9.11 1.70 -4.35
C ILE A 46 -9.00 3.20 -4.10
N PHE A 47 -10.10 3.94 -4.01
CA PHE A 47 -10.05 5.39 -3.73
C PHE A 47 -9.43 5.74 -2.38
N VAL A 48 -9.67 4.91 -1.36
CA VAL A 48 -9.02 5.09 -0.04
C VAL A 48 -7.51 4.88 -0.13
N LEU A 49 -7.07 3.86 -0.87
CA LEU A 49 -5.66 3.60 -1.12
C LEU A 49 -5.03 4.71 -1.97
N ASP A 50 -5.73 5.22 -2.98
CA ASP A 50 -5.26 6.29 -3.85
C ASP A 50 -4.98 7.57 -3.07
N LYS A 51 -5.91 7.95 -2.18
CA LYS A 51 -5.73 9.07 -1.26
C LYS A 51 -4.52 8.84 -0.36
N TYR A 52 -4.39 7.65 0.22
CA TYR A 52 -3.27 7.31 1.09
C TYR A 52 -1.92 7.38 0.33
N ILE A 53 -1.87 6.91 -0.92
CA ILE A 53 -0.70 6.99 -1.79
C ILE A 53 -0.33 8.46 -2.04
N ALA A 54 -1.29 9.33 -2.29
CA ALA A 54 -1.04 10.77 -2.45
C ALA A 54 -0.45 11.41 -1.18
N GLU A 55 -0.95 11.03 0.01
CA GLU A 55 -0.40 11.49 1.29
C GLU A 55 1.04 10.98 1.51
N CYS A 56 1.33 9.73 1.15
CA CYS A 56 2.70 9.20 1.16
C CYS A 56 3.62 9.91 0.16
N GLU A 57 3.13 10.23 -1.04
CA GLU A 57 3.90 10.95 -2.05
C GLU A 57 4.31 12.33 -1.55
N PHE A 58 3.38 13.06 -0.95
CA PHE A 58 3.64 14.38 -0.41
C PHE A 58 4.83 14.34 0.57
N LEU A 59 4.81 13.41 1.52
CA LEU A 59 5.89 13.22 2.52
C LEU A 59 7.17 12.61 1.96
N SER A 60 7.09 11.93 0.81
CA SER A 60 8.25 11.39 0.10
C SER A 60 9.08 12.46 -0.61
N ARG A 61 8.54 13.68 -0.75
CA ARG A 61 9.15 14.75 -1.54
C ARG A 61 9.40 16.03 -0.75
N ASN A 62 8.59 16.36 0.24
CA ASN A 62 8.74 17.63 0.95
C ASN A 62 9.81 17.57 2.05
N ASP A 63 10.26 18.76 2.45
CA ASP A 63 11.34 19.01 3.41
C ASP A 63 10.79 19.77 4.62
N GLY A 64 9.51 19.53 4.94
CA GLY A 64 8.76 20.23 5.98
C GLY A 64 7.50 20.88 5.43
N ILE A 65 6.70 21.45 6.32
CA ILE A 65 5.47 22.15 5.95
C ILE A 65 5.62 23.61 6.33
N TYR A 66 5.43 24.51 5.38
CA TYR A 66 5.38 25.94 5.65
C TYR A 66 4.17 26.27 6.51
N ASN A 67 4.41 26.85 7.68
CA ASN A 67 3.38 27.36 8.55
C ASN A 67 3.22 28.88 8.28
N PRO A 68 2.06 29.33 7.78
CA PRO A 68 1.82 30.74 7.49
C PRO A 68 1.72 31.62 8.73
N GLU A 69 1.44 31.06 9.92
CA GLU A 69 1.33 31.82 11.17
C GLU A 69 2.71 32.16 11.75
N THR A 70 3.65 31.23 11.65
CA THR A 70 5.03 31.40 12.15
C THR A 70 6.00 31.87 11.05
N GLU A 71 5.55 31.91 9.79
CA GLU A 71 6.35 32.18 8.59
C GLU A 71 7.58 31.27 8.47
N GLN A 72 7.50 30.05 9.03
CA GLN A 72 8.61 29.10 9.11
C GLN A 72 8.23 27.73 8.56
N VAL A 73 9.23 26.98 8.10
CA VAL A 73 9.06 25.58 7.72
C VAL A 73 9.19 24.73 8.98
N GLU A 74 8.12 24.00 9.31
CA GLU A 74 8.08 23.14 10.48
C GLU A 74 8.35 21.68 10.10
N MET A 75 9.07 20.99 10.99
CA MET A 75 9.24 19.54 10.90
C MET A 75 7.93 18.79 11.15
N ALA A 76 6.95 19.43 11.79
CA ALA A 76 5.64 18.84 12.04
C ALA A 76 4.91 18.55 10.73
N TYR A 77 4.37 17.34 10.61
CA TYR A 77 3.60 16.94 9.43
C TYR A 77 2.40 16.08 9.81
N LYS A 78 1.40 16.10 8.95
CA LYS A 78 0.25 15.20 9.06
C LYS A 78 0.64 13.82 8.52
N SER A 79 0.72 12.85 9.41
CA SER A 79 0.98 11.45 9.03
C SER A 79 -0.18 10.88 8.21
N PRO A 80 0.08 10.06 7.16
CA PRO A 80 -0.97 9.49 6.32
C PRO A 80 -1.89 8.57 7.12
N VAL A 81 -3.21 8.64 6.88
CA VAL A 81 -4.16 7.83 7.65
C VAL A 81 -4.98 6.95 6.71
N LEU A 82 -4.84 5.63 6.87
CA LEU A 82 -5.63 4.67 6.12
C LEU A 82 -7.03 4.56 6.76
N ASN A 83 -8.01 5.27 6.21
CA ASN A 83 -9.37 5.28 6.76
C ASN A 83 -10.22 4.13 6.19
N LEU A 84 -9.93 2.89 6.61
CA LEU A 84 -10.75 1.73 6.22
C LEU A 84 -12.20 1.84 6.73
N SER A 85 -12.44 2.53 7.85
CA SER A 85 -13.80 2.77 8.36
C SER A 85 -14.70 3.57 7.41
N SER A 86 -14.11 4.29 6.45
CA SER A 86 -14.88 5.02 5.42
C SER A 86 -15.45 4.11 4.31
N VAL A 87 -14.93 2.89 4.16
CA VAL A 87 -15.40 1.93 3.18
C VAL A 87 -16.65 1.24 3.72
N LYS A 88 -17.75 1.40 2.98
CA LYS A 88 -19.04 0.77 3.30
C LYS A 88 -19.08 -0.67 2.83
N GLY A 89 -19.70 -1.53 3.63
CA GLY A 89 -19.95 -2.93 3.31
C GLY A 89 -19.39 -3.87 4.38
N GLU A 90 -19.72 -5.15 4.26
CA GLU A 90 -19.25 -6.16 5.19
C GLU A 90 -17.93 -6.78 4.70
N TYR A 91 -16.84 -6.46 5.39
CA TYR A 91 -15.48 -6.94 5.07
C TYR A 91 -15.34 -8.47 5.03
N LYS A 92 -16.28 -9.22 5.64
CA LYS A 92 -16.35 -10.68 5.55
C LYS A 92 -16.49 -11.21 4.11
N TYR A 93 -16.93 -10.36 3.17
CA TYR A 93 -17.02 -10.71 1.75
C TYR A 93 -15.68 -10.61 1.01
N LEU A 94 -14.68 -9.92 1.57
CA LEU A 94 -13.32 -9.91 1.03
C LEU A 94 -12.60 -11.22 1.33
N SER A 95 -11.71 -11.62 0.41
CA SER A 95 -10.85 -12.78 0.64
C SER A 95 -9.85 -12.53 1.79
N ILE A 96 -9.50 -13.58 2.54
CA ILE A 96 -8.50 -13.55 3.63
C ILE A 96 -7.18 -12.91 3.17
N PRO A 97 -6.63 -13.22 1.97
CA PRO A 97 -5.40 -12.59 1.50
C PRO A 97 -5.51 -11.06 1.35
N ILE A 98 -6.64 -10.54 0.89
CA ILE A 98 -6.86 -9.09 0.75
C ILE A 98 -6.91 -8.44 2.13
N LEU A 99 -7.68 -9.01 3.06
CA LEU A 99 -7.78 -8.51 4.43
C LEU A 99 -6.41 -8.45 5.12
N TYR A 100 -5.63 -9.53 5.03
CA TYR A 100 -4.28 -9.58 5.57
C TYR A 100 -3.39 -8.47 4.99
N LYS A 101 -3.41 -8.29 3.67
CA LYS A 101 -2.60 -7.27 3.00
C LYS A 101 -3.02 -5.85 3.40
N LEU A 102 -4.32 -5.60 3.58
CA LEU A 102 -4.80 -4.30 4.07
C LEU A 102 -4.30 -3.99 5.48
N HIS A 103 -4.40 -4.93 6.41
CA HIS A 103 -3.86 -4.74 7.77
C HIS A 103 -2.33 -4.63 7.79
N SER A 104 -1.64 -5.21 6.80
CA SER A 104 -0.19 -5.08 6.67
C SER A 104 0.25 -3.65 6.37
N ILE A 105 -0.59 -2.84 5.73
CA ILE A 105 -0.31 -1.41 5.49
C ILE A 105 -0.17 -0.68 6.82
N GLU A 106 -1.12 -0.83 7.73
CA GLU A 106 -1.09 -0.15 9.03
C GLU A 106 0.12 -0.59 9.87
N THR A 107 0.43 -1.89 9.84
CA THR A 107 1.59 -2.45 10.54
C THR A 107 2.91 -1.83 10.03
N LYS A 108 3.08 -1.75 8.70
CA LYS A 108 4.26 -1.13 8.09
C LYS A 108 4.30 0.37 8.31
N HIS A 109 3.15 1.05 8.31
CA HIS A 109 3.08 2.47 8.63
C HIS A 109 3.52 2.73 10.08
N ALA A 110 3.11 1.88 11.02
CA ALA A 110 3.57 1.97 12.41
C ALA A 110 5.10 1.79 12.51
N GLN A 111 5.69 0.89 11.72
CA GLN A 111 7.15 0.75 11.65
C GLN A 111 7.84 2.01 11.12
N VAL A 112 7.30 2.65 10.07
CA VAL A 112 7.80 3.94 9.56
C VAL A 112 7.79 5.00 10.66
N ARG A 113 6.65 5.14 11.35
CA ARG A 113 6.51 6.11 12.44
C ARG A 113 7.49 5.83 13.58
N ASN A 114 7.57 4.58 14.04
CA ASN A 114 8.50 4.20 15.09
C ASN A 114 9.95 4.49 14.69
N THR A 115 10.34 4.17 13.46
CA THR A 115 11.69 4.45 12.96
C THR A 115 12.02 5.94 13.02
N LEU A 116 11.07 6.81 12.65
CA LEU A 116 11.25 8.26 12.70
C LEU A 116 11.33 8.80 14.13
N THR A 117 10.52 8.27 15.05
CA THR A 117 10.53 8.68 16.46
C THR A 117 11.79 8.22 17.19
N THR A 118 12.43 7.14 16.75
CA THR A 118 13.63 6.57 17.39
C THR A 118 14.94 6.91 16.69
N LEU A 119 14.95 7.94 15.82
CA LEU A 119 16.21 8.43 15.26
C LEU A 119 17.08 9.05 16.37
N ASP A 120 18.38 8.82 16.27
CA ASP A 120 19.36 9.43 17.18
C ASP A 120 19.62 10.91 16.83
N ASP A 121 20.34 11.59 17.72
CA ASP A 121 20.62 13.03 17.62
C ASP A 121 21.35 13.43 16.32
N SER A 122 22.08 12.51 15.68
CA SER A 122 22.83 12.80 14.45
C SER A 122 21.95 13.18 13.27
N TYR A 123 20.65 12.84 13.32
CA TYR A 123 19.67 13.24 12.31
C TYR A 123 19.15 14.67 12.48
N TYR A 124 19.52 15.35 13.58
CA TYR A 124 19.05 16.68 13.94
C TYR A 124 20.19 17.71 14.14
N GLU A 125 21.44 17.30 13.92
CA GLU A 125 22.63 18.14 14.14
C GLU A 125 22.72 19.36 13.20
N ASP A 126 22.07 19.29 12.04
CA ASP A 126 22.06 20.31 10.98
C ASP A 126 20.86 21.26 11.07
N ALA A 127 20.34 21.48 12.27
CA ALA A 127 19.31 22.50 12.49
C ALA A 127 19.79 23.90 11.99
N PRO A 128 18.92 24.68 11.33
CA PRO A 128 17.48 24.49 11.16
C PRO A 128 17.05 23.69 9.92
N ASP A 129 18.00 23.19 9.11
CA ASP A 129 17.71 22.58 7.80
C ASP A 129 17.22 21.13 7.93
N PHE A 130 17.71 20.38 8.92
CA PHE A 130 17.28 19.00 9.23
C PHE A 130 17.32 18.05 8.00
N ASP A 131 18.31 18.20 7.12
CA ASP A 131 18.41 17.48 5.85
C ASP A 131 18.47 15.97 6.07
N ALA A 132 19.21 15.52 7.10
CA ALA A 132 19.34 14.11 7.43
C ALA A 132 17.99 13.49 7.83
N TYR A 133 17.25 14.17 8.71
CA TYR A 133 15.89 13.77 9.09
C TYR A 133 14.96 13.73 7.87
N TYR A 134 14.91 14.79 7.07
CA TYR A 134 14.00 14.86 5.93
C TYR A 134 14.36 13.82 4.87
N ALA A 135 15.65 13.59 4.60
CA ALA A 135 16.09 12.52 3.71
C ALA A 135 15.60 11.15 4.19
N LYS A 136 15.68 10.87 5.49
CA LYS A 136 15.21 9.62 6.07
C LYS A 136 13.70 9.48 5.98
N ARG A 137 12.94 10.53 6.30
CA ARG A 137 11.47 10.56 6.17
C ARG A 137 11.03 10.35 4.73
N ARG A 138 11.62 11.09 3.78
CA ARG A 138 11.33 10.98 2.35
C ARG A 138 11.54 9.55 1.87
N GLU A 139 12.63 8.92 2.30
CA GLU A 139 12.92 7.53 2.00
C GLU A 139 11.85 6.57 2.55
N LEU A 140 11.52 6.66 3.84
CA LEU A 140 10.59 5.73 4.48
C LEU A 140 9.19 5.82 3.87
N TYR A 141 8.69 7.04 3.62
CA TYR A 141 7.39 7.24 2.99
C TYR A 141 7.38 6.90 1.50
N ALA A 142 8.50 7.06 0.78
CA ALA A 142 8.60 6.56 -0.60
C ALA A 142 8.43 5.03 -0.66
N TYR A 143 9.16 4.28 0.18
CA TYR A 143 9.06 2.81 0.21
C TYR A 143 7.70 2.32 0.71
N HIS A 144 7.15 2.98 1.73
CA HIS A 144 5.82 2.64 2.22
C HIS A 144 4.74 2.93 1.18
N GLY A 145 4.82 4.08 0.51
CA GLY A 145 3.96 4.42 -0.62
C GLY A 145 4.04 3.39 -1.76
N LEU A 146 5.25 2.97 -2.15
CA LEU A 146 5.44 1.91 -3.15
C LEU A 146 4.73 0.61 -2.76
N HIS A 147 4.85 0.20 -1.50
CA HIS A 147 4.16 -1.01 -1.03
C HIS A 147 2.64 -0.92 -1.18
N VAL A 148 2.05 0.25 -0.92
CA VAL A 148 0.60 0.48 -1.08
C VAL A 148 0.21 0.53 -2.56
N ILE A 149 1.04 1.13 -3.42
CA ILE A 149 0.85 1.14 -4.88
C ILE A 149 0.80 -0.29 -5.42
N GLU A 150 1.78 -1.12 -5.08
CA GLU A 150 1.85 -2.52 -5.52
C GLU A 150 0.61 -3.30 -5.09
N LEU A 151 0.10 -3.07 -3.87
CA LEU A 151 -1.13 -3.68 -3.40
C LEU A 151 -2.35 -3.20 -4.19
N SER A 152 -2.47 -1.89 -4.41
CA SER A 152 -3.59 -1.30 -5.16
C SER A 152 -3.65 -1.84 -6.58
N GLU A 153 -2.51 -1.96 -7.26
CA GLU A 153 -2.39 -2.54 -8.61
C GLU A 153 -2.71 -4.03 -8.64
N GLU A 154 -2.28 -4.78 -7.62
CA GLU A 154 -2.63 -6.19 -7.49
C GLU A 154 -4.15 -6.38 -7.35
N ILE A 155 -4.79 -5.59 -6.49
CA ILE A 155 -6.24 -5.59 -6.32
C ILE A 155 -6.92 -5.24 -7.66
N CYS A 156 -6.50 -4.17 -8.33
CA CYS A 156 -7.06 -3.78 -9.62
C CYS A 156 -6.96 -4.92 -10.65
N ARG A 157 -5.82 -5.61 -10.72
CA ARG A 157 -5.60 -6.76 -11.60
C ARG A 157 -6.49 -7.95 -11.24
N GLN A 158 -6.64 -8.27 -9.96
CA GLN A 158 -7.50 -9.37 -9.49
C GLN A 158 -8.98 -9.13 -9.84
N PHE A 159 -9.44 -7.89 -9.73
CA PHE A 159 -10.84 -7.51 -9.98
C PHE A 159 -11.09 -6.97 -11.40
N LYS A 160 -10.07 -6.95 -12.26
CA LYS A 160 -10.11 -6.41 -13.63
C LYS A 160 -10.61 -4.96 -13.68
N ILE A 161 -10.19 -4.15 -12.72
CA ILE A 161 -10.55 -2.73 -12.62
C ILE A 161 -9.52 -1.92 -13.39
N LYS A 162 -10.01 -1.04 -14.28
CA LYS A 162 -9.16 -0.03 -14.93
C LYS A 162 -8.95 1.12 -13.95
N HIS A 163 -7.75 1.19 -13.40
CA HIS A 163 -7.32 2.24 -12.47
C HIS A 163 -7.17 3.57 -13.23
N SER A 164 -8.04 4.54 -12.94
CA SER A 164 -8.16 5.78 -13.72
C SER A 164 -8.06 7.06 -12.88
N SER A 165 -7.86 6.96 -11.56
CA SER A 165 -7.90 8.10 -10.64
C SER A 165 -6.80 9.16 -10.87
N TRP A 166 -5.83 8.92 -11.77
CA TRP A 166 -4.75 9.84 -12.14
C TRP A 166 -4.67 10.10 -13.64
N GLU A 167 -5.63 9.62 -14.44
CA GLU A 167 -5.63 9.91 -15.88
C GLU A 167 -5.77 11.43 -16.10
N GLY A 168 -4.87 12.00 -16.92
CA GLY A 168 -4.91 13.42 -17.29
C GLY A 168 -4.36 14.41 -16.26
N GLY A 169 -3.74 13.94 -15.18
CA GLY A 169 -3.20 14.80 -14.11
C GLY A 169 -1.91 14.28 -13.49
N PHE A 170 -1.58 14.83 -12.31
CA PHE A 170 -0.44 14.37 -11.52
C PHE A 170 -0.67 12.94 -11.03
N ASN A 171 0.32 12.06 -11.22
CA ASN A 171 0.30 10.68 -10.77
C ASN A 171 1.28 10.47 -9.59
N PRO A 172 0.78 10.38 -8.34
CA PRO A 172 1.60 10.13 -7.16
C PRO A 172 2.35 8.79 -7.22
N ALA A 173 1.78 7.77 -7.88
CA ALA A 173 2.43 6.47 -7.99
C ALA A 173 3.70 6.55 -8.84
N GLU A 174 3.63 7.24 -9.99
CA GLU A 174 4.80 7.50 -10.83
C GLU A 174 5.82 8.38 -10.11
N SER A 175 5.38 9.45 -9.41
CA SER A 175 6.27 10.32 -8.62
C SER A 175 7.05 9.53 -7.56
N ILE A 176 6.37 8.63 -6.82
CA ILE A 176 7.02 7.76 -5.83
C ILE A 176 8.03 6.82 -6.50
N ARG A 177 7.69 6.21 -7.63
CA ARG A 177 8.61 5.32 -8.37
C ARG A 177 9.86 6.05 -8.81
N GLU A 178 9.72 7.21 -9.43
CA GLU A 178 10.84 8.07 -9.82
C GLU A 178 11.71 8.44 -8.61
N ARG A 179 11.07 8.78 -7.48
CA ARG A 179 11.78 9.11 -6.24
C ARG A 179 12.61 7.94 -5.74
N ILE A 180 12.07 6.72 -5.76
CA ILE A 180 12.81 5.52 -5.36
C ILE A 180 14.03 5.30 -6.26
N VAL A 181 13.90 5.52 -7.57
CA VAL A 181 15.05 5.45 -8.48
C VAL A 181 16.12 6.46 -8.07
N LYS A 182 15.74 7.71 -7.79
CA LYS A 182 16.68 8.76 -7.33
C LYS A 182 17.35 8.40 -6.00
N ILE A 183 16.59 7.90 -5.03
CA ILE A 183 17.12 7.45 -3.72
C ILE A 183 18.13 6.33 -3.91
N ARG A 184 17.79 5.31 -4.71
CA ARG A 184 18.69 4.18 -4.99
C ARG A 184 19.97 4.63 -5.69
N ALA A 185 19.85 5.51 -6.69
CA ALA A 185 20.99 6.10 -7.38
C ALA A 185 21.91 6.85 -6.40
N ALA A 186 21.37 7.73 -5.56
CA ALA A 186 22.13 8.48 -4.56
C ALA A 186 22.85 7.56 -3.55
N LYS A 187 22.19 6.51 -3.08
CA LYS A 187 22.79 5.51 -2.19
C LYS A 187 23.93 4.75 -2.86
N SER A 188 23.74 4.32 -4.11
CA SER A 188 24.78 3.61 -4.87
C SER A 188 26.02 4.50 -5.09
N ALA A 189 25.84 5.76 -5.47
CA ALA A 189 26.93 6.71 -5.65
C ALA A 189 27.69 6.97 -4.34
N THR A 190 26.96 7.12 -3.22
CA THR A 190 27.57 7.27 -1.89
C THR A 190 28.38 6.04 -1.50
N MET A 191 27.89 4.83 -1.78
CA MET A 191 28.59 3.59 -1.52
C MET A 191 29.88 3.48 -2.35
N LEU A 192 29.83 3.80 -3.64
CA LEU A 192 31.01 3.82 -4.53
C LEU A 192 32.08 4.79 -4.02
N ARG A 193 31.69 6.03 -3.66
CA ARG A 193 32.61 7.03 -3.09
C ARG A 193 33.26 6.54 -1.79
N ARG A 194 32.50 5.85 -0.92
CA ARG A 194 33.05 5.24 0.31
C ARG A 194 34.06 4.13 -0.02
N MET A 195 33.77 3.29 -1.00
CA MET A 195 34.68 2.23 -1.45
C MET A 195 35.96 2.81 -2.06
N GLU A 196 35.87 3.81 -2.92
CA GLU A 196 37.02 4.51 -3.50
C GLU A 196 37.89 5.15 -2.42
N ASN A 197 37.29 5.86 -1.47
CA ASN A 197 38.01 6.49 -0.37
C ASN A 197 38.71 5.43 0.51
N ARG A 198 38.06 4.29 0.76
CA ARG A 198 38.68 3.18 1.50
C ARG A 198 39.85 2.58 0.71
N ALA A 199 39.71 2.37 -0.59
CA ALA A 199 40.78 1.86 -1.46
C ALA A 199 41.98 2.81 -1.47
N LYS A 200 41.76 4.13 -1.61
CA LYS A 200 42.80 5.16 -1.54
C LYS A 200 43.55 5.13 -0.20
N ARG A 201 42.84 5.00 0.92
CA ARG A 201 43.47 4.89 2.26
C ARG A 201 44.35 3.65 2.38
N ILE A 202 43.89 2.49 1.89
CA ILE A 202 44.66 1.24 1.93
C ILE A 202 45.90 1.36 1.02
N ALA A 203 45.75 1.87 -0.20
CA ALA A 203 46.87 2.07 -1.12
C ALA A 203 47.90 3.06 -0.56
N GLY A 204 47.45 4.16 0.07
CA GLY A 204 48.34 5.12 0.74
C GLY A 204 49.11 4.49 1.90
N ARG A 205 48.44 3.68 2.73
CA ARG A 205 49.09 2.96 3.84
C ARG A 205 50.15 1.97 3.34
N ASN A 206 49.87 1.21 2.29
CA ASN A 206 50.81 0.25 1.72
C ASN A 206 52.05 0.93 1.10
N ARG A 207 51.89 2.12 0.48
CA ARG A 207 53.02 2.92 -0.02
C ARG A 207 53.92 3.46 1.10
N SER A 208 53.36 3.76 2.28
CA SER A 208 54.15 4.21 3.44
C SER A 208 54.88 3.08 4.19
N THR A 209 54.56 1.81 3.90
CA THR A 209 55.14 0.63 4.58
C THR A 209 56.11 -0.17 3.69
N THR A 210 56.40 0.30 2.48
CA THR A 210 57.39 -0.33 1.59
C THR A 210 58.71 0.46 1.74
N PRO A 211 59.78 -0.13 2.28
CA PRO A 211 61.08 0.54 2.46
C PRO A 211 61.78 0.88 1.15
#